data_AF-A0A6I3DBC8-F1
#
_entry.id   AF-A0A6I3DBC8-F1
#
_cell.length_a   1.000
_cell.length_b   1.000
_cell.length_c   1.000
_cell.angle_alpha   90.00
_cell.angle_beta   90.00
_cell.angle_gamma   90.00
#
_symmetry.space_group_name_H-M   'P 1'
#
loop_
_entity.id
_entity.type
_entity.pdbx_description
1 polymer ?
#
loop_
_entity_poly.entity_id
_entity_poly.type
_entity_poly.pdbx_seq_one_letter_code
_entity_poly.pdbx_strand_id
1 'polypeptide(L)'
;MTQIPCKRARALILQPLADAHDVAVARQHLLECPLCASDTADDMVESISSRLDILREPGGTLRISLLIVGSLQVFLALPWIFGATPLWGPRSDTSVAHLTRDGVIGLVLGLAGAAVAITPRLAYFALSICGLLVTLQAVAFITDRVNGTAHPVFETIHVLAVIITVLVAIIAFPRRTRR
;
A
#
# COMPACT_ATOMS: atom_id res chain seq x y z
N MET A 1 16.10 -39.46 6.66
CA MET A 1 16.73 -38.13 6.84
C MET A 1 16.59 -37.37 5.54
N THR A 2 15.63 -36.46 5.46
CA THR A 2 15.37 -35.65 4.27
C THR A 2 16.48 -34.62 4.10
N GLN A 3 17.24 -34.74 3.01
CA GLN A 3 18.36 -33.86 2.64
C GLN A 3 17.85 -32.47 2.22
N ILE A 4 17.30 -31.68 3.14
CA ILE A 4 17.10 -30.25 2.89
C ILE A 4 18.43 -29.54 3.18
N PRO A 5 19.00 -28.79 2.22
CA PRO A 5 20.17 -27.97 2.47
C PRO A 5 19.86 -26.88 3.51
N CYS A 6 20.78 -26.57 4.43
CA CYS A 6 20.60 -25.48 5.41
C CYS A 6 20.10 -24.17 4.77
N LYS A 7 20.60 -23.81 3.58
CA LYS A 7 20.16 -22.62 2.82
C LYS A 7 18.68 -22.66 2.43
N ARG A 8 18.16 -23.84 2.06
CA ARG A 8 16.75 -24.04 1.66
C ARG A 8 15.83 -24.04 2.88
N ALA A 9 16.22 -24.71 3.97
CA ALA A 9 15.46 -24.71 5.23
C ALA A 9 15.27 -23.28 5.76
N ARG A 10 16.33 -22.46 5.74
CA ARG A 10 16.24 -21.05 6.13
C ARG A 10 15.33 -20.23 5.24
N ALA A 11 15.44 -20.39 3.92
CA ALA A 11 14.61 -19.67 2.98
C ALA A 11 13.11 -19.92 3.22
N LEU A 12 12.75 -21.16 3.57
CA LEU A 12 11.36 -21.54 3.85
C LEU A 12 10.82 -20.88 5.13
N ILE A 13 11.63 -20.78 6.20
CA ILE A 13 11.19 -20.13 7.44
C ILE A 13 11.04 -18.61 7.28
N LEU A 14 11.85 -18.01 6.40
CA LEU A 14 11.82 -16.57 6.13
C LEU A 14 10.77 -16.18 5.07
N GLN A 15 10.16 -17.15 4.40
CA GLN A 15 9.13 -16.88 3.40
C GLN A 15 7.75 -16.74 4.05
N PRO A 16 7.07 -15.59 3.90
CA PRO A 16 5.76 -15.36 4.51
C PRO A 16 4.64 -16.21 3.91
N LEU A 17 4.89 -16.90 2.80
CA LEU A 17 3.92 -17.72 2.05
C LEU A 17 4.42 -19.15 1.81
N ALA A 18 5.28 -19.66 2.69
CA ALA A 18 5.70 -21.06 2.62
C ALA A 18 4.60 -21.98 3.17
N ASP A 19 4.50 -23.19 2.61
CA ASP A 19 3.58 -24.22 3.10
C ASP A 19 3.90 -24.59 4.55
N ALA A 20 2.86 -24.79 5.37
CA ALA A 20 3.03 -25.07 6.79
C ALA A 20 3.85 -26.34 7.06
N HIS A 21 3.72 -27.36 6.20
CA HIS A 21 4.50 -28.59 6.29
C HIS A 21 5.98 -28.32 6.01
N ASP A 22 6.27 -27.57 4.95
CA ASP A 22 7.65 -27.21 4.58
C ASP A 22 8.34 -26.38 5.67
N VAL A 23 7.60 -25.48 6.33
CA VAL A 23 8.10 -24.69 7.46
C VAL A 23 8.38 -25.58 8.67
N ALA A 24 7.53 -26.56 8.96
CA ALA A 24 7.73 -27.50 10.06
C ALA A 24 8.98 -28.36 9.86
N VAL A 25 9.16 -28.92 8.66
CA VAL A 25 10.35 -29.71 8.30
C VAL A 25 11.61 -28.85 8.34
N ALA A 26 11.55 -27.61 7.86
CA ALA A 26 12.67 -26.67 7.92
C ALA A 26 13.05 -26.30 9.37
N ARG A 27 12.07 -26.09 10.26
CA ARG A 27 12.31 -25.82 11.68
C ARG A 27 12.98 -27.00 12.37
N GLN A 28 12.51 -28.21 12.11
CA GLN A 28 13.10 -29.41 12.68
C GLN A 28 14.54 -29.62 12.21
N HIS A 29 14.81 -29.39 10.92
CA HIS A 29 16.17 -29.44 10.39
C HIS A 29 17.11 -28.41 11.06
N LEU A 30 16.64 -27.19 11.35
CA LEU A 30 17.46 -26.20 12.06
C LEU A 30 17.80 -26.62 13.50
N LEU A 31 16.92 -27.35 14.18
CA LEU A 31 17.15 -27.83 15.54
C LEU A 31 18.13 -29.01 15.59
N GLU A 32 18.10 -29.86 14.56
CA GLU A 32 18.89 -31.10 14.52
C GLU A 32 20.25 -30.94 13.82
N CYS A 33 20.43 -29.92 12.99
CA CYS A 33 21.64 -29.75 12.17
C CYS A 33 22.68 -28.84 12.86
N PRO A 34 23.83 -29.39 13.31
CA PRO A 34 24.85 -28.60 14.01
C PRO A 34 25.51 -27.53 13.12
N LEU A 35 25.65 -27.81 11.82
CA LEU A 35 26.15 -26.83 10.83
C LEU A 35 25.20 -25.63 10.66
N CYS A 36 23.89 -25.88 10.82
CA CYS A 36 22.92 -24.80 10.79
C CYS A 36 23.00 -23.90 12.05
N ALA A 37 23.57 -24.40 13.15
CA ALA A 37 23.71 -23.70 14.44
C ALA A 37 25.07 -22.99 14.63
N SER A 38 26.16 -23.48 14.02
CA SER A 38 27.52 -23.05 14.37
C SER A 38 28.08 -21.86 13.59
N ASP A 39 27.58 -21.56 12.38
CA ASP A 39 28.31 -20.66 11.45
C ASP A 39 27.45 -19.53 10.86
N THR A 40 26.15 -19.50 11.15
CA THR A 40 25.17 -18.78 10.31
C THR A 40 23.92 -18.30 11.06
N ALA A 41 23.94 -18.32 12.39
CA ALA A 41 22.94 -17.63 13.20
C ALA A 41 23.04 -16.11 12.98
N ASP A 42 24.26 -15.56 12.86
CA ASP A 42 24.50 -14.14 12.56
C ASP A 42 23.97 -13.73 11.18
N ASP A 43 24.25 -14.50 10.11
CA ASP A 43 23.69 -14.24 8.77
C ASP A 43 22.16 -14.22 8.74
N MET A 44 21.52 -15.07 9.55
CA MET A 44 20.08 -15.13 9.66
C MET A 44 19.54 -13.89 10.37
N VAL A 45 20.18 -13.48 11.48
CA VAL A 45 19.87 -12.25 12.20
C VAL A 45 20.03 -11.05 11.29
N GLU A 46 21.08 -10.98 10.47
CA GLU A 46 21.32 -9.89 9.53
C GLU A 46 20.28 -9.85 8.39
N SER A 47 19.86 -11.02 7.88
CA SER A 47 18.82 -11.07 6.85
C SER A 47 17.42 -10.72 7.39
N ILE A 48 17.14 -11.09 8.64
CA ILE A 48 15.90 -10.78 9.36
C ILE A 48 15.89 -9.31 9.76
N SER A 49 16.99 -8.80 10.31
CA SER A 49 17.16 -7.39 10.68
C SER A 49 17.07 -6.51 9.43
N SER A 50 17.76 -6.86 8.35
CA SER A 50 17.66 -6.18 7.05
C SER A 50 16.21 -6.07 6.55
N ARG A 51 15.43 -7.15 6.61
CA ARG A 51 14.03 -7.12 6.20
C ARG A 51 13.16 -6.34 7.18
N LEU A 52 13.39 -6.49 8.49
CA LEU A 52 12.69 -5.73 9.51
C LEU A 52 12.98 -4.24 9.40
N ASP A 53 14.22 -3.84 9.12
CA ASP A 53 14.66 -2.46 8.95
C ASP A 53 14.06 -1.86 7.68
N ILE A 54 14.03 -2.60 6.58
CA ILE A 54 13.33 -2.18 5.36
C ILE A 54 11.82 -1.99 5.61
N LEU A 55 11.20 -2.85 6.44
CA LEU A 55 9.79 -2.72 6.83
C LEU A 55 9.56 -1.62 7.90
N ARG A 56 10.60 -1.26 8.66
CA ARG A 56 10.57 -0.28 9.74
C ARG A 56 10.83 1.13 9.22
N GLU A 57 11.65 1.27 8.18
CA GLU A 57 12.04 2.55 7.58
C GLU A 57 11.95 2.53 6.04
N PRO A 58 10.74 2.38 5.45
CA PRO A 58 10.59 2.72 4.05
C PRO A 58 10.97 4.20 3.88
N GLY A 59 11.92 4.47 2.98
CA GLY A 59 12.69 5.71 2.92
C GLY A 59 11.89 6.99 3.21
N GLY A 60 12.45 7.85 4.07
CA GLY A 60 11.74 9.02 4.62
C GLY A 60 11.12 9.96 3.58
N THR A 61 11.73 10.07 2.39
CA THR A 61 11.19 10.86 1.28
C THR A 61 9.83 10.35 0.77
N LEU A 62 9.67 9.03 0.60
CA LEU A 62 8.40 8.42 0.18
C LEU A 62 7.29 8.68 1.20
N ARG A 63 7.62 8.59 2.48
CA ARG A 63 6.68 8.85 3.58
C ARG A 63 6.24 10.31 3.60
N ILE A 64 7.17 11.25 3.45
CA ILE A 64 6.87 12.68 3.37
C ILE A 64 6.00 12.97 2.13
N SER A 65 6.36 12.44 0.96
CA SER A 65 5.56 12.60 -0.26
C SER A 65 4.14 12.07 -0.07
N LEU A 66 3.99 10.86 0.49
CA LEU A 66 2.68 10.28 0.74
C LEU A 66 1.86 11.09 1.75
N LEU A 67 2.49 11.63 2.79
CA LEU A 67 1.83 12.50 3.75
C LEU A 67 1.33 13.79 3.09
N ILE A 68 2.14 14.42 2.25
CA ILE A 68 1.77 15.65 1.53
C ILE A 68 0.62 15.37 0.57
N VAL A 69 0.75 14.35 -0.29
CA VAL A 69 -0.27 14.01 -1.29
C VAL A 69 -1.57 13.55 -0.61
N GLY A 70 -1.48 12.73 0.44
CA GLY A 70 -2.64 12.28 1.21
C GLY A 70 -3.36 13.45 1.90
N SER A 71 -2.61 14.38 2.51
CA SER A 71 -3.19 15.56 3.16
C SER A 71 -3.85 16.50 2.14
N LEU A 72 -3.24 16.68 0.97
CA LEU A 72 -3.84 17.45 -0.13
C LEU A 72 -5.15 16.81 -0.60
N GLN A 73 -5.18 15.48 -0.74
CA GLN A 73 -6.39 14.76 -1.09
C GLN A 73 -7.51 14.96 -0.05
N VAL A 74 -7.19 14.86 1.25
CA VAL A 74 -8.16 15.13 2.33
C VAL A 74 -8.70 16.56 2.23
N PHE A 75 -7.81 17.54 2.05
CA PHE A 75 -8.20 18.95 1.94
C PHE A 75 -9.17 19.21 0.78
N LEU A 76 -8.91 18.59 -0.38
CA LEU A 76 -9.78 18.74 -1.56
C LEU A 76 -11.09 17.96 -1.44
N ALA A 77 -11.05 16.76 -0.85
CA ALA A 77 -12.21 15.87 -0.76
C ALA A 77 -13.19 16.27 0.36
N LEU A 78 -12.73 16.94 1.41
CA LEU A 78 -13.57 17.27 2.56
C LEU A 78 -14.74 18.21 2.22
N PRO A 79 -14.57 19.28 1.43
CA PRO A 79 -15.70 20.06 0.92
C PRO A 79 -16.65 19.26 0.03
N TRP A 80 -16.13 18.30 -0.74
CA TRP A 80 -16.92 17.52 -1.72
C TRP A 80 -17.98 16.65 -1.05
N ILE A 81 -17.72 16.17 0.17
CA ILE A 81 -18.70 15.45 0.98
C ILE A 81 -19.97 16.27 1.17
N PHE A 82 -19.84 17.59 1.30
CA PHE A 82 -20.94 18.52 1.47
C PHE A 82 -21.47 19.10 0.15
N GLY A 83 -21.08 18.52 -0.99
CA GLY A 83 -21.49 19.02 -2.30
C GLY A 83 -20.83 20.34 -2.70
N ALA A 84 -19.81 20.78 -1.97
CA ALA A 84 -19.09 22.01 -2.22
C ALA A 84 -17.73 21.72 -2.83
N THR A 85 -17.16 22.66 -3.58
CA THR A 85 -15.79 22.56 -4.08
C THR A 85 -15.06 23.86 -3.78
N PRO A 86 -13.80 23.80 -3.29
CA PRO A 86 -13.06 25.01 -2.91
C PRO A 86 -12.58 25.82 -4.12
N LEU A 87 -12.59 25.24 -5.32
CA LEU A 87 -11.97 25.80 -6.52
C LEU A 87 -12.99 26.22 -7.60
N TRP A 88 -14.24 25.74 -7.54
CA TRP A 88 -15.32 26.10 -8.46
C TRP A 88 -16.72 25.79 -7.91
N GLY A 89 -17.75 26.42 -8.47
CA GLY A 89 -19.16 26.15 -8.13
C GLY A 89 -19.74 24.95 -8.90
N PRO A 90 -20.49 24.04 -8.25
CA PRO A 90 -21.26 22.99 -8.94
C PRO A 90 -22.26 23.60 -9.93
N ARG A 91 -22.43 22.99 -11.10
CA ARG A 91 -23.30 23.51 -12.19
C ARG A 91 -24.66 22.81 -12.27
N SER A 92 -24.87 21.71 -11.55
CA SER A 92 -26.12 20.92 -11.55
C SER A 92 -26.29 20.05 -10.30
N ASP A 93 -27.51 19.62 -9.98
CA ASP A 93 -27.78 18.69 -8.86
C ASP A 93 -27.12 17.33 -9.04
N THR A 94 -27.00 16.86 -10.29
CA THR A 94 -26.17 15.67 -10.59
C THR A 94 -24.74 15.90 -10.15
N SER A 95 -24.11 17.03 -10.51
CA SER A 95 -22.73 17.32 -10.10
C SER A 95 -22.53 17.32 -8.58
N VAL A 96 -23.55 17.66 -7.79
CA VAL A 96 -23.55 17.60 -6.32
C VAL A 96 -23.54 16.16 -5.80
N ALA A 97 -24.34 15.26 -6.38
CA ALA A 97 -24.35 13.85 -5.98
C ALA A 97 -23.04 13.13 -6.35
N HIS A 98 -22.44 13.44 -7.51
CA HIS A 98 -21.12 12.94 -7.91
C HIS A 98 -20.03 13.43 -6.95
N LEU A 99 -20.10 14.70 -6.54
CA LEU A 99 -19.19 15.30 -5.55
C LEU A 99 -19.20 14.56 -4.22
N THR A 100 -20.36 14.26 -3.63
CA THR A 100 -20.41 13.59 -2.31
C THR A 100 -19.80 12.20 -2.36
N ARG A 101 -20.13 11.40 -3.38
CA ARG A 101 -19.53 10.06 -3.59
C ARG A 101 -18.02 10.15 -3.70
N ASP A 102 -17.53 11.02 -4.58
CA ASP A 102 -16.10 11.14 -4.90
C ASP A 102 -15.34 11.77 -3.72
N GLY A 103 -16.00 12.63 -2.94
CA GLY A 103 -15.50 13.20 -1.69
C GLY A 103 -15.29 12.15 -0.61
N VAL A 104 -16.25 11.24 -0.41
CA VAL A 104 -16.08 10.12 0.55
C VAL A 104 -14.93 9.23 0.13
N ILE A 105 -14.87 8.84 -1.13
CA ILE A 105 -13.79 8.00 -1.65
C ILE A 105 -12.43 8.70 -1.48
N GLY A 106 -12.36 9.96 -1.88
CA GLY A 106 -11.16 10.78 -1.77
C GLY A 106 -10.69 10.95 -0.33
N LEU A 107 -11.61 11.18 0.61
CA LEU A 107 -11.29 11.31 2.02
C LEU A 107 -10.68 10.02 2.57
N VAL A 108 -11.29 8.86 2.29
CA VAL A 108 -10.79 7.56 2.77
C VAL A 108 -9.40 7.26 2.18
N LEU A 109 -9.20 7.52 0.89
CA LEU A 109 -7.88 7.40 0.24
C LEU A 109 -6.82 8.30 0.86
N GLY A 110 -7.15 9.57 1.09
CA GLY A 110 -6.24 10.55 1.68
C GLY A 110 -5.84 10.16 3.11
N LEU A 111 -6.81 9.74 3.93
CA LEU A 111 -6.58 9.26 5.30
C LEU A 111 -5.76 7.97 5.31
N ALA A 112 -6.05 7.01 4.42
CA ALA A 112 -5.27 5.79 4.29
C ALA A 112 -3.82 6.10 3.91
N GLY A 113 -3.59 7.01 2.97
CA GLY A 113 -2.26 7.49 2.61
C GLY A 113 -1.51 8.10 3.80
N ALA A 114 -2.14 9.03 4.52
CA ALA A 114 -1.55 9.64 5.71
C ALA A 114 -1.25 8.61 6.82
N ALA A 115 -2.17 7.66 7.06
CA ALA A 115 -1.97 6.58 8.03
C ALA A 115 -0.79 5.69 7.65
N VAL A 116 -0.61 5.37 6.37
CA VAL A 116 0.55 4.61 5.87
C VAL A 116 1.84 5.43 5.99
N ALA A 117 1.80 6.73 5.72
CA ALA A 117 2.97 7.60 5.88
C ALA A 117 3.47 7.62 7.34
N ILE A 118 2.55 7.67 8.31
CA ILE A 118 2.86 7.64 9.75
C ILE A 118 3.25 6.23 10.19
N THR A 119 2.48 5.22 9.77
CA THR A 119 2.65 3.82 10.15
C THR A 119 2.74 2.93 8.89
N PRO A 120 3.94 2.76 8.31
CA PRO A 120 4.11 2.02 7.05
C PRO A 120 3.70 0.55 7.10
N ARG A 121 3.63 -0.03 8.30
CA ARG A 121 3.12 -1.39 8.53
C ARG A 121 1.67 -1.57 8.04
N LEU A 122 0.90 -0.49 7.93
CA LEU A 122 -0.47 -0.50 7.42
C LEU A 122 -0.53 -0.63 5.88
N ALA A 123 0.59 -0.51 5.16
CA ALA A 123 0.59 -0.42 3.70
C ALA A 123 -0.06 -1.62 2.99
N TYR A 124 0.17 -2.84 3.46
CA TYR A 124 -0.46 -4.04 2.88
C TYR A 124 -1.98 -4.02 3.01
N PHE A 125 -2.48 -3.66 4.18
CA PHE A 125 -3.91 -3.54 4.43
C PHE A 125 -4.51 -2.37 3.63
N ALA A 126 -3.88 -1.20 3.72
CA ALA A 126 -4.30 0.00 3.00
C ALA A 126 -4.31 -0.20 1.48
N LEU A 127 -3.38 -0.99 0.92
CA LEU A 127 -3.35 -1.28 -0.51
C LEU A 127 -4.63 -1.94 -1.01
N SER A 128 -5.22 -2.85 -0.23
CA SER A 128 -6.49 -3.48 -0.60
C SER A 128 -7.65 -2.48 -0.66
N ILE A 129 -7.71 -1.56 0.31
CA ILE A 129 -8.71 -0.48 0.36
C ILE A 129 -8.50 0.49 -0.79
N CYS A 130 -7.26 0.97 -0.98
CA CYS A 130 -6.91 1.89 -2.05
C CYS A 130 -7.23 1.30 -3.43
N GLY A 131 -6.89 0.02 -3.65
CA GLY A 131 -7.18 -0.68 -4.90
C GLY A 131 -8.67 -0.79 -5.20
N LEU A 132 -9.49 -1.12 -4.19
CA LEU A 132 -10.95 -1.15 -4.33
C LEU A 132 -11.51 0.24 -4.68
N LEU A 133 -11.09 1.26 -3.93
CA LEU A 133 -11.59 2.63 -4.10
C LEU A 133 -11.21 3.24 -5.46
N VAL A 134 -9.97 3.04 -5.91
CA VAL A 134 -9.54 3.48 -7.25
C VAL A 134 -10.30 2.73 -8.34
N THR A 135 -10.61 1.44 -8.15
CA THR A 135 -11.42 0.67 -9.10
C THR A 135 -12.83 1.21 -9.20
N LEU A 136 -13.46 1.55 -8.07
CA LEU A 136 -14.78 2.19 -8.04
C LEU A 136 -14.78 3.55 -8.77
N GLN A 137 -13.75 4.36 -8.54
CA GLN A 137 -13.56 5.63 -9.27
C GLN A 137 -13.38 5.41 -10.77
N ALA A 138 -12.63 4.38 -11.18
CA ALA A 138 -12.42 4.07 -12.59
C ALA A 138 -13.74 3.64 -13.28
N VAL A 139 -14.55 2.80 -12.62
CA VAL A 139 -15.87 2.40 -13.12
C VAL A 139 -16.81 3.61 -13.23
N ALA A 140 -16.82 4.47 -12.22
CA ALA A 140 -17.60 5.70 -12.22
C ALA A 140 -17.19 6.63 -13.37
N PHE A 141 -15.88 6.83 -13.56
CA PHE A 141 -15.34 7.62 -14.67
C PHE A 141 -15.75 7.05 -16.04
N ILE A 142 -15.65 5.74 -16.25
CA ILE A 142 -16.08 5.11 -17.51
C ILE A 142 -17.57 5.37 -17.75
N THR A 143 -18.39 5.22 -16.71
CA THR A 143 -19.84 5.46 -16.79
C THR A 143 -20.14 6.92 -17.12
N ASP A 144 -19.48 7.86 -16.46
CA ASP A 144 -19.66 9.30 -16.66
C ASP A 144 -19.18 9.73 -18.06
N ARG A 145 -18.12 9.10 -18.58
CA ARG A 145 -17.63 9.33 -19.94
C ARG A 145 -18.62 8.82 -21.00
N VAL A 146 -19.18 7.63 -20.80
CA VAL A 146 -20.19 7.05 -21.71
C VAL A 146 -21.46 7.91 -21.74
N ASN A 147 -21.83 8.49 -20.59
CA ASN A 147 -23.01 9.34 -20.46
C ASN A 147 -22.77 10.81 -20.83
N GLY A 148 -21.53 11.19 -21.18
CA GLY A 148 -21.18 12.59 -21.51
C GLY A 148 -21.21 13.55 -20.32
N THR A 149 -21.19 13.04 -19.09
CA THR A 149 -21.22 13.81 -17.83
C THR A 149 -19.83 13.94 -17.19
N ALA A 150 -18.81 13.32 -17.80
CA ALA A 150 -17.41 13.47 -17.47
C ALA A 150 -16.97 14.94 -17.48
N HIS A 151 -16.53 15.46 -16.33
CA HIS A 151 -16.07 16.83 -16.21
C HIS A 151 -14.56 16.84 -15.90
N PRO A 152 -13.74 17.46 -16.77
CA PRO A 152 -12.30 17.22 -16.85
C PRO A 152 -11.55 17.62 -15.57
N VAL A 153 -12.06 18.59 -14.82
CA VAL A 153 -11.41 19.04 -13.58
C VAL A 153 -11.58 18.04 -12.42
N PHE A 154 -12.66 17.24 -12.40
CA PHE A 154 -12.80 16.16 -11.42
C PHE A 154 -11.82 15.03 -11.72
N GLU A 155 -11.65 14.73 -13.01
CA GLU A 155 -10.76 13.68 -13.48
C GLU A 155 -9.29 13.98 -13.15
N THR A 156 -8.86 15.24 -13.26
CA THR A 156 -7.48 15.62 -12.90
C THR A 156 -7.21 15.46 -11.41
N ILE A 157 -8.20 15.70 -10.54
CA ILE A 157 -8.04 15.49 -9.10
C ILE A 157 -8.00 14.00 -8.76
N HIS A 158 -8.76 13.15 -9.48
CA HIS A 158 -8.68 11.69 -9.29
C HIS A 158 -7.29 11.10 -9.58
N VAL A 159 -6.42 11.82 -10.29
CA VAL A 159 -5.00 11.42 -10.43
C VAL A 159 -4.30 11.31 -9.08
N LEU A 160 -4.66 12.13 -8.08
CA LEU A 160 -4.11 12.02 -6.73
C LEU A 160 -4.42 10.67 -6.09
N ALA A 161 -5.61 10.10 -6.31
CA ALA A 161 -5.97 8.77 -5.81
C ALA A 161 -5.08 7.67 -6.40
N VAL A 162 -4.75 7.78 -7.69
CA VAL A 162 -3.81 6.88 -8.37
C VAL A 162 -2.41 7.04 -7.77
N ILE A 163 -1.93 8.28 -7.59
CA ILE A 163 -0.61 8.56 -7.00
C ILE A 163 -0.50 7.98 -5.59
N ILE A 164 -1.50 8.21 -4.73
CA ILE A 164 -1.55 7.66 -3.37
C ILE A 164 -1.46 6.13 -3.41
N THR A 165 -2.24 5.49 -4.27
CA THR A 165 -2.27 4.02 -4.39
C THR A 165 -0.92 3.48 -4.85
N VAL A 166 -0.27 4.13 -5.82
CA VAL A 166 1.07 3.76 -6.28
C VAL A 166 2.11 3.92 -5.16
N LEU A 167 2.09 5.03 -4.43
CA LEU A 167 3.00 5.24 -3.30
C LEU A 167 2.79 4.21 -2.18
N VAL A 168 1.54 3.90 -1.85
CA VAL A 168 1.19 2.83 -0.90
C VAL A 168 1.69 1.47 -1.40
N ALA A 169 1.56 1.17 -2.70
CA ALA A 169 2.09 -0.06 -3.29
C ALA A 169 3.62 -0.15 -3.21
N ILE A 170 4.33 0.96 -3.47
CA ILE A 170 5.80 1.02 -3.33
C ILE A 170 6.22 0.79 -1.88
N ILE A 171 5.49 1.36 -0.91
CA ILE A 171 5.76 1.16 0.52
C ILE A 171 5.41 -0.26 0.96
N ALA A 172 4.35 -0.86 0.42
CA ALA A 172 3.98 -2.25 0.69
C ALA A 172 5.04 -3.22 0.14
N PHE A 173 5.59 -2.95 -1.05
CA PHE A 173 6.58 -3.78 -1.72
C PHE A 173 7.91 -3.04 -1.93
N PRO A 174 8.66 -2.75 -0.86
CA PRO A 174 9.91 -2.02 -0.97
C PRO A 174 10.91 -2.83 -1.81
N ARG A 175 11.39 -2.25 -2.92
CA ARG A 175 12.44 -2.87 -3.73
C ARG A 175 13.76 -2.80 -2.94
N ARG A 176 14.50 -3.92 -2.87
CA ARG A 176 15.90 -3.91 -2.39
C ARG A 176 16.72 -3.02 -3.32
N THR A 177 16.98 -1.79 -2.91
CA THR A 177 18.14 -1.05 -3.43
C THR A 177 19.38 -1.77 -2.91
N ARG A 178 20.12 -2.43 -3.80
CA ARG A 178 21.50 -2.83 -3.51
C ARG A 178 22.25 -1.55 -3.13
N ARG A 179 22.52 -1.37 -1.83
CA ARG A 179 23.64 -0.55 -1.38
C ARG A 179 24.88 -1.43 -1.42
#